data_AF-A0A372LQ37-F1
#
_entry.id   AF-A0A372LQ37-F1
#
_cell.length_a   1.000
_cell.length_b   1.000
_cell.length_c   1.000
_cell.angle_alpha   90.00
_cell.angle_beta   90.00
_cell.angle_gamma   90.00
#
_symmetry.space_group_name_H-M   'P 1'
#
loop_
_entity.id
_entity.type
_entity.pdbx_description
1 polymer ?
#
loop_
_entity_poly.entity_id
_entity_poly.type
_entity_poly.pdbx_seq_one_letter_code
_entity_poly.pdbx_strand_id
1 'polypeptide(L)'
;MVINMSENIDIDAQRGTKLGLTGKQIDIARILADPTETRTIKAICDDQGVPRRTFYNWYSKPEYKKYVDSLIDKYTDAELGGIWKALTRKAHSGDMAAIKLFMEMKGKYKEIKEIKHNFENLTDEQLDNRLQELMKKVGDNSSIQIDIK
;
A
#
# COMPACT_ATOMS: atom_id res chain seq x y z
N MET A 1 2.21 -19.92 -18.09
CA MET A 1 3.58 -19.66 -17.59
C MET A 1 3.50 -19.72 -16.08
N VAL A 2 3.86 -20.87 -15.50
CA VAL A 2 3.95 -21.01 -14.05
C VAL A 2 5.29 -20.37 -13.69
N ILE A 3 5.29 -19.18 -13.11
CA ILE A 3 6.52 -18.59 -12.60
C ILE A 3 6.89 -19.44 -11.40
N ASN A 4 7.91 -20.28 -11.55
CA ASN A 4 8.35 -21.20 -10.52
C ASN A 4 8.82 -20.35 -9.32
N MET A 5 8.07 -20.40 -8.22
CA MET A 5 8.41 -19.70 -6.96
C MET A 5 9.81 -20.08 -6.46
N SER A 6 10.34 -21.25 -6.85
CA SER A 6 11.67 -21.73 -6.48
C SER A 6 12.84 -20.89 -7.02
N GLU A 7 12.74 -20.34 -8.23
CA GLU A 7 13.85 -19.56 -8.84
C GLU A 7 14.01 -18.17 -8.20
N ASN A 8 12.95 -17.63 -7.60
CA ASN A 8 12.99 -16.33 -6.93
C ASN A 8 13.62 -16.37 -5.53
N ILE A 9 13.59 -17.54 -4.87
CA ILE A 9 14.09 -17.73 -3.50
C ILE A 9 15.61 -17.49 -3.44
N ASP A 10 16.38 -17.89 -4.46
CA ASP A 10 17.84 -17.77 -4.45
C ASP A 10 18.34 -16.32 -4.57
N ILE A 11 17.63 -15.47 -5.33
CA ILE A 11 17.98 -14.05 -5.46
C ILE A 11 17.76 -13.29 -4.14
N ASP A 12 16.72 -13.67 -3.40
CA ASP A 12 16.35 -13.01 -2.14
C ASP A 12 17.32 -13.39 -1.01
N ALA A 13 17.76 -14.66 -0.98
CA ALA A 13 18.80 -15.11 -0.06
C ALA A 13 20.09 -14.29 -0.27
N GLN A 14 20.50 -14.06 -1.53
CA GLN A 14 21.69 -13.25 -1.83
C GLN A 14 21.56 -11.78 -1.39
N ARG A 15 20.37 -11.17 -1.47
CA ARG A 15 20.14 -9.78 -1.00
C ARG A 15 20.13 -9.69 0.52
N GLY A 16 19.50 -10.64 1.21
CA GLY A 16 19.53 -10.73 2.67
C GLY A 16 20.95 -10.92 3.22
N THR A 17 21.73 -11.80 2.60
CA THR A 17 23.14 -12.02 2.97
C THR A 17 24.00 -10.77 2.74
N LYS A 18 23.77 -10.01 1.66
CA LYS A 18 24.44 -8.72 1.42
C LYS A 18 24.15 -7.66 2.50
N LEU A 19 23.00 -7.74 3.16
CA LEU A 19 22.62 -6.88 4.29
C LEU A 19 23.09 -7.42 5.65
N GLY A 20 23.86 -8.53 5.67
CA GLY A 20 24.34 -9.15 6.90
C GLY A 20 23.25 -9.83 7.72
N LEU A 21 22.10 -10.16 7.10
CA LEU A 21 21.01 -10.85 7.78
C LEU A 21 21.31 -12.34 7.93
N THR A 22 20.94 -12.89 9.08
CA THR A 22 21.00 -14.32 9.36
C THR A 22 19.92 -15.11 8.61
N GLY A 23 20.09 -16.42 8.46
CA GLY A 23 19.07 -17.28 7.83
C GLY A 23 17.69 -17.15 8.48
N LYS A 24 17.62 -17.23 9.82
CA LYS A 24 16.35 -17.06 10.56
C LYS A 24 15.69 -15.69 10.35
N GLN A 25 16.49 -14.64 10.19
CA GLN A 25 15.98 -13.33 9.85
C GLN A 25 15.36 -13.33 8.45
N ILE A 26 16.04 -13.92 7.47
CA ILE A 26 15.54 -14.02 6.09
C ILE A 26 14.23 -14.82 6.04
N ASP A 27 14.16 -15.95 6.75
CA ASP A 27 12.98 -16.82 6.74
C ASP A 27 11.77 -16.13 7.39
N ILE A 28 11.96 -15.50 8.55
CA ILE A 28 10.87 -14.74 9.18
C ILE A 28 10.46 -13.54 8.31
N ALA A 29 11.41 -12.83 7.68
CA ALA A 29 11.09 -11.73 6.79
C ALA A 29 10.23 -12.16 5.59
N ARG A 30 10.52 -13.34 5.02
CA ARG A 30 9.71 -13.93 3.94
C ARG A 30 8.29 -14.27 4.39
N ILE A 31 8.15 -14.89 5.56
CA ILE A 31 6.85 -15.23 6.14
C ILE A 31 6.03 -13.95 6.39
N LEU A 32 6.66 -12.89 6.90
CA LEU A 32 5.98 -11.62 7.18
C LEU A 32 5.56 -10.86 5.91
N ALA A 33 6.33 -10.99 4.84
CA ALA A 33 6.03 -10.32 3.58
C ALA A 33 4.94 -11.04 2.78
N ASP A 34 4.69 -12.33 3.05
CA ASP A 34 3.68 -13.12 2.34
C ASP A 34 2.27 -12.55 2.58
N PRO A 35 1.56 -12.09 1.52
CA PRO A 35 0.23 -11.50 1.66
C PRO A 35 -0.85 -12.50 2.11
N THR A 36 -0.55 -13.81 2.08
CA THR A 36 -1.46 -14.88 2.53
C THR A 36 -1.22 -15.29 3.99
N GLU A 37 -0.16 -14.78 4.62
CA GLU A 37 0.15 -15.08 6.01
C GLU A 37 -0.86 -14.39 6.95
N THR A 38 -1.49 -15.18 7.81
CA THR A 38 -2.56 -14.72 8.73
C THR A 38 -2.24 -15.01 10.19
N ARG A 39 -1.15 -15.73 10.47
CA ARG A 39 -0.72 -16.06 11.82
C ARG A 39 -0.25 -14.82 12.56
N THR A 40 -0.39 -14.87 13.89
CA THR A 40 0.16 -13.81 14.75
C THR A 40 1.69 -13.87 14.76
N ILE A 41 2.34 -12.72 15.02
CA ILE A 41 3.80 -12.67 15.25
C ILE A 41 4.26 -13.68 16.30
N LYS A 42 3.46 -13.91 17.34
CA LYS A 42 3.75 -14.92 18.36
C LYS A 42 3.83 -16.31 17.74
N ALA A 43 2.82 -16.71 16.97
CA ALA A 43 2.77 -18.03 16.34
C ALA A 43 3.93 -18.23 15.34
N ILE A 44 4.28 -17.20 14.56
CA ILE A 44 5.43 -17.24 13.64
C ILE A 44 6.74 -17.41 14.42
N CYS A 45 6.92 -16.64 15.50
CA CYS A 45 8.09 -16.73 16.37
C CYS A 45 8.23 -18.11 17.02
N ASP A 46 7.12 -18.66 17.53
CA ASP A 46 7.08 -19.98 18.18
C ASP A 46 7.42 -21.09 17.17
N ASP A 47 6.85 -21.04 15.96
CA ASP A 47 7.11 -21.97 14.85
C ASP A 47 8.58 -21.95 14.39
N GLN A 48 9.20 -20.77 14.34
CA GLN A 48 10.59 -20.60 13.91
C GLN A 48 11.62 -20.74 15.05
N GLY A 49 11.15 -21.03 16.28
CA GLY A 49 11.98 -21.13 17.46
C GLY A 49 12.79 -19.85 17.73
N VAL A 50 12.13 -18.69 17.62
CA VAL A 50 12.71 -17.36 17.86
C VAL A 50 11.95 -16.69 19.01
N PRO A 51 12.62 -16.27 20.10
CA PRO A 51 11.95 -15.51 21.15
C PRO A 51 11.37 -14.20 20.59
N ARG A 52 10.13 -13.84 20.97
CA ARG A 52 9.48 -12.58 20.51
C ARG A 52 10.35 -11.34 20.74
N ARG A 53 11.07 -11.26 21.86
CA ARG A 53 11.99 -10.16 22.13
C ARG A 53 13.08 -10.05 21.08
N THR A 54 13.65 -11.18 20.68
CA THR A 54 14.66 -11.26 19.61
C THR A 54 14.09 -10.77 18.28
N PHE A 55 12.86 -11.19 17.94
CA PHE A 55 12.17 -10.68 16.76
C PHE A 55 12.02 -9.16 16.78
N TYR A 56 11.50 -8.57 17.86
CA TYR A 56 11.32 -7.11 17.93
C TYR A 56 12.65 -6.34 17.92
N ASN A 57 13.72 -6.93 18.48
CA ASN A 57 15.07 -6.38 18.37
C ASN A 57 15.62 -6.41 16.94
N TRP A 58 15.19 -7.36 16.10
CA TRP A 58 15.52 -7.36 14.68
C TRP A 58 14.65 -6.35 13.93
N TYR A 59 13.35 -6.32 14.23
CA TYR A 59 12.40 -5.43 13.57
C TYR A 59 12.64 -3.94 13.84
N SER A 60 13.30 -3.60 14.96
CA SER A 60 13.73 -2.24 15.24
C SER A 60 14.93 -1.79 14.40
N LYS A 61 15.65 -2.71 13.75
CA LYS A 61 16.81 -2.38 12.92
C LYS A 61 16.38 -1.92 11.54
N PRO A 62 16.86 -0.75 11.07
CA PRO A 62 16.49 -0.22 9.75
C PRO A 62 16.79 -1.19 8.60
N GLU A 63 17.89 -1.94 8.68
CA GLU A 63 18.32 -2.86 7.62
C GLU A 63 17.35 -4.03 7.45
N TYR A 64 16.87 -4.58 8.58
CA TYR A 64 15.90 -5.66 8.57
C TYR A 64 14.53 -5.19 8.07
N LYS A 65 14.08 -4.02 8.54
CA LYS A 65 12.82 -3.43 8.06
C LYS A 65 12.86 -3.16 6.56
N LYS A 66 13.93 -2.55 6.06
CA LYS A 66 14.13 -2.29 4.63
C LYS A 66 14.10 -3.58 3.80
N TYR A 67 14.65 -4.67 4.33
CA TYR A 67 14.59 -5.95 3.64
C TYR A 67 13.16 -6.51 3.59
N VAL A 68 12.41 -6.46 4.69
CA VAL A 68 10.99 -6.86 4.73
C VAL A 68 10.18 -6.02 3.74
N ASP A 69 10.33 -4.69 3.77
CA ASP A 69 9.63 -3.78 2.85
C ASP A 69 9.92 -4.13 1.39
N SER A 70 11.18 -4.44 1.06
CA SER A 70 11.56 -4.85 -0.31
C SER A 70 10.94 -6.17 -0.76
N LEU A 71 10.67 -7.09 0.17
CA LEU A 71 9.97 -8.33 -0.11
C LEU A 71 8.47 -8.08 -0.33
N ILE A 72 7.86 -7.20 0.47
CA ILE A 72 6.46 -6.79 0.30
C ILE A 72 6.25 -6.16 -1.07
N ASP A 73 7.09 -5.19 -1.46
CA ASP A 73 7.01 -4.55 -2.78
C ASP A 73 7.08 -5.60 -3.90
N LYS A 74 8.05 -6.53 -3.83
CA LYS A 74 8.21 -7.60 -4.82
C LYS A 74 6.99 -8.53 -4.90
N TYR A 75 6.45 -8.96 -3.77
CA TYR A 75 5.30 -9.87 -3.76
C TYR A 75 4.03 -9.18 -4.23
N THR A 76 3.82 -7.92 -3.83
CA THR A 76 2.67 -7.13 -4.30
C THR A 76 2.75 -6.78 -5.79
N ASP A 77 3.95 -6.52 -6.32
CA ASP A 77 4.18 -6.33 -7.76
C ASP A 77 3.81 -7.58 -8.57
N ALA A 78 4.14 -8.77 -8.06
CA ALA A 78 3.77 -10.03 -8.70
C ALA A 78 2.25 -10.24 -8.77
N GLU A 79 1.52 -9.79 -7.74
CA GLU A 79 0.06 -9.85 -7.67
C GLU A 79 -0.64 -8.83 -8.57
N LEU A 80 0.04 -7.76 -8.99
CA LEU A 80 -0.55 -6.65 -9.74
C LEU A 80 -1.27 -7.12 -11.01
N GLY A 81 -0.69 -8.06 -11.76
CA GLY A 81 -1.32 -8.64 -12.95
C GLY A 81 -2.60 -9.43 -12.64
N GLY A 82 -2.65 -10.11 -11.50
CA GLY A 82 -3.83 -10.82 -11.00
C GLY A 82 -4.94 -9.86 -10.58
N ILE A 83 -4.58 -8.81 -9.86
CA ILE A 83 -5.49 -7.73 -9.44
C ILE A 83 -6.11 -7.04 -10.66
N TRP A 84 -5.31 -6.72 -11.68
CA TRP A 84 -5.82 -6.15 -12.94
C TRP A 84 -6.85 -7.05 -13.62
N LYS A 85 -6.59 -8.37 -13.71
CA LYS A 85 -7.53 -9.33 -14.29
C LYS A 85 -8.82 -9.41 -13.47
N ALA A 86 -8.72 -9.46 -12.15
CA ALA A 86 -9.88 -9.51 -11.26
C ALA A 86 -10.73 -8.23 -11.38
N LEU A 87 -10.11 -7.05 -11.35
CA LEU A 87 -10.76 -5.76 -11.54
C LEU A 87 -11.46 -5.69 -12.90
N THR A 88 -10.76 -6.07 -13.97
CA THR A 88 -11.30 -6.06 -15.33
C THR A 88 -12.51 -6.98 -15.46
N ARG A 89 -12.43 -8.20 -14.92
CA ARG A 89 -13.54 -9.16 -14.94
C ARG A 89 -14.76 -8.62 -14.20
N LYS A 90 -14.55 -8.03 -13.01
CA LYS A 90 -15.62 -7.45 -12.19
C LYS A 90 -16.26 -6.22 -12.87
N ALA A 91 -15.45 -5.39 -13.53
CA ALA A 91 -15.94 -4.28 -14.33
C ALA A 91 -16.79 -4.76 -15.53
N HIS A 92 -16.34 -5.81 -16.25
CA HIS A 92 -17.10 -6.39 -17.36
C HIS A 92 -18.43 -7.02 -16.91
N SER A 93 -18.52 -7.53 -15.67
CA SER A 93 -19.79 -8.02 -15.11
C SER A 93 -20.77 -6.92 -14.70
N GLY A 94 -20.44 -5.64 -14.93
CA GLY A 94 -21.33 -4.51 -14.63
C GLY A 94 -21.23 -3.97 -13.20
N ASP A 95 -20.19 -4.35 -12.44
CA ASP A 95 -19.99 -3.79 -11.11
C ASP A 95 -19.54 -2.32 -11.22
N MET A 96 -20.42 -1.41 -10.81
CA MET A 96 -20.22 0.03 -10.96
C MET A 96 -19.01 0.55 -10.19
N ALA A 97 -18.68 -0.04 -9.03
CA ALA A 97 -17.52 0.38 -8.24
C ALA A 97 -16.21 -0.02 -8.96
N ALA A 98 -16.16 -1.23 -9.53
CA ALA A 98 -15.02 -1.67 -10.34
C ALA A 98 -14.85 -0.86 -11.62
N ILE A 99 -15.96 -0.52 -12.31
CA ILE A 99 -15.94 0.33 -13.50
C ILE A 99 -15.42 1.73 -13.16
N LYS A 100 -15.93 2.34 -12.08
CA LYS A 100 -15.49 3.67 -11.60
C LYS A 100 -13.99 3.66 -11.32
N LEU A 101 -13.52 2.70 -10.51
CA LEU A 101 -12.10 2.56 -10.18
C LEU A 101 -11.23 2.39 -11.44
N PHE A 102 -11.65 1.54 -12.39
CA PHE A 102 -10.94 1.36 -13.64
C PHE A 102 -10.84 2.67 -14.44
N MET A 103 -11.94 3.42 -14.57
CA MET A 103 -11.97 4.69 -15.30
C MET A 103 -11.12 5.78 -14.62
N GLU A 104 -11.13 5.84 -13.29
CA GLU A 104 -10.26 6.73 -12.50
C GLU A 104 -8.79 6.41 -12.74
N MET A 105 -8.40 5.13 -12.64
CA MET A 105 -7.02 4.68 -12.91
C MET A 105 -6.57 4.97 -14.35
N LYS A 106 -7.50 4.97 -15.32
CA LYS A 106 -7.22 5.34 -16.72
C LYS A 106 -7.29 6.85 -16.98
N GLY A 107 -7.60 7.67 -15.97
CA GLY A 107 -7.79 9.11 -16.10
C GLY A 107 -8.97 9.52 -16.97
N LYS A 108 -9.94 8.61 -17.17
CA LYS A 108 -11.15 8.81 -18.00
C LYS A 108 -12.35 9.31 -17.20
N TYR A 109 -12.27 9.23 -15.88
CA TYR A 109 -13.25 9.75 -14.97
C TYR A 109 -12.54 10.50 -13.84
N LYS A 110 -13.07 11.67 -13.49
CA LYS A 110 -12.69 12.41 -12.28
C LYS A 110 -13.97 12.75 -11.54
N GLU A 111 -14.00 12.45 -10.25
CA GLU A 111 -15.13 12.85 -9.41
C GLU A 111 -15.04 14.35 -9.15
N ILE A 112 -15.99 15.12 -9.71
CA ILE A 112 -16.14 16.53 -9.39
C ILE A 112 -17.01 16.61 -8.13
N LYS A 113 -16.44 17.15 -7.05
CA LYS A 113 -17.18 17.45 -5.82
C LYS A 113 -17.44 18.95 -5.79
N GLU A 114 -18.70 19.33 -5.92
CA GLU A 114 -19.12 20.71 -5.69
C GLU A 114 -19.24 20.93 -4.18
N ILE A 115 -18.38 21.78 -3.61
CA ILE A 115 -18.48 22.20 -2.22
C ILE A 115 -19.05 23.60 -2.19
N LYS A 116 -20.34 23.72 -1.87
CA LYS A 116 -20.97 25.01 -1.60
C LYS A 116 -20.65 25.40 -0.16
N HIS A 117 -19.91 26.49 0.01
CA HIS A 117 -19.70 27.12 1.30
C HIS A 117 -20.05 28.59 1.20
N ASN A 118 -20.83 29.09 2.16
CA ASN A 118 -21.17 30.50 2.23
C ASN A 118 -20.13 31.18 3.13
N PHE A 119 -19.29 32.04 2.56
CA PHE A 119 -18.25 32.76 3.28
C PHE A 119 -18.74 34.18 3.57
N GLU A 120 -19.69 34.31 4.50
CA GLU A 120 -20.13 35.62 4.97
C GLU A 120 -19.36 36.02 6.23
N ASN A 121 -18.89 37.27 6.28
CA ASN A 121 -18.26 37.92 7.45
C ASN A 121 -16.99 37.22 8.00
N LEU A 122 -16.17 36.60 7.14
CA LEU A 122 -14.87 36.08 7.52
C LEU A 122 -13.78 37.10 7.22
N THR A 123 -12.77 37.18 8.10
CA THR A 123 -11.55 37.94 7.80
C THR A 123 -10.69 37.19 6.78
N ASP A 124 -9.80 37.90 6.09
CA ASP A 124 -8.90 37.33 5.08
C ASP A 124 -8.10 36.14 5.62
N GLU A 125 -7.63 36.23 6.87
CA GLU A 125 -6.90 35.13 7.55
C GLU A 125 -7.79 33.91 7.84
N GLN A 126 -9.06 34.12 8.17
CA GLN A 126 -10.01 33.03 8.39
C GLN A 126 -10.40 32.36 7.07
N LEU A 127 -10.46 33.13 5.97
CA LEU A 127 -10.71 32.60 4.64
C LEU A 127 -9.56 31.70 4.17
N ASP A 128 -8.31 32.13 4.34
CA ASP A 128 -7.13 31.35 3.96
C ASP A 128 -7.05 30.02 4.72
N ASN A 129 -7.25 30.05 6.04
CA ASN A 129 -7.28 28.84 6.86
C ASN A 129 -8.41 27.89 6.41
N ARG A 130 -9.58 28.43 6.06
CA ARG A 130 -10.73 27.63 5.61
C ARG A 130 -10.51 27.03 4.22
N LEU A 131 -9.88 27.78 3.31
CA LEU A 131 -9.48 27.28 2.00
C LEU A 131 -8.47 26.14 2.13
N GLN A 132 -7.48 26.25 3.02
CA GLN A 132 -6.54 25.17 3.27
C GLN A 132 -7.21 23.90 3.83
N GLU A 133 -8.16 24.04 4.76
CA GLU A 133 -8.96 22.91 5.24
C GLU A 133 -9.76 22.22 4.13
N LEU A 134 -10.35 23.00 3.23
CA LEU A 134 -11.12 22.49 2.10
C LEU A 134 -10.22 21.77 1.08
N MET A 135 -9.08 22.36 0.73
CA MET A 135 -8.09 21.73 -0.15
C MET A 135 -7.62 20.38 0.42
N LYS A 136 -7.39 20.30 1.73
CA LYS A 136 -7.01 19.05 2.40
C LYS A 136 -8.10 17.97 2.37
N LYS A 137 -9.39 18.35 2.38
CA LYS A 137 -10.53 17.41 2.30
C LYS A 137 -10.79 16.89 0.90
N VAL A 138 -10.45 17.67 -0.13
CA VAL A 138 -10.75 17.35 -1.53
C VAL A 138 -9.77 16.32 -2.11
N GLY A 139 -8.54 16.23 -1.59
CA GLY A 139 -7.52 15.28 -2.02
C GLY A 139 -7.00 15.54 -3.45
N ASP A 140 -5.81 15.04 -3.77
CA ASP A 140 -5.03 15.41 -4.97
C ASP A 140 -5.70 15.12 -6.33
N ASN A 141 -6.78 14.34 -6.37
CA ASN A 141 -7.44 13.91 -7.60
C ASN A 141 -8.69 14.70 -7.99
N SER A 142 -9.05 15.76 -7.26
CA SER A 142 -10.26 16.54 -7.57
C SER A 142 -9.95 17.99 -7.95
N SER A 143 -10.75 18.53 -8.87
CA SER A 143 -10.69 19.95 -9.26
C SER A 143 -11.73 20.75 -8.49
N ILE A 144 -11.33 21.86 -7.88
CA ILE A 144 -12.23 22.78 -7.17
C ILE A 144 -12.62 23.89 -8.14
N GLN A 145 -13.93 24.09 -8.33
CA GLN A 145 -14.47 25.23 -9.04
C GLN A 145 -15.10 26.17 -8.00
N ILE A 146 -14.59 27.42 -7.93
CA ILE A 146 -15.07 28.45 -7.00
C ILE A 146 -15.79 29.51 -7.83
N ASP A 147 -17.10 29.60 -7.67
CA ASP A 147 -17.90 30.68 -8.26
C ASP A 147 -18.09 31.77 -7.21
N ILE A 148 -17.49 32.95 -7.41
CA ILE A 148 -17.71 34.14 -6.59
C ILE A 148 -18.80 34.97 -7.29
N LYS A 149 -19.88 35.28 -6.57
CA LYS A 149 -20.93 36.20 -7.03
C LYS A 149 -20.57 37.64 -6.70
#